data_AF-A0A8T1TT71-F1
#
_entry.id   AF-A0A8T1TT71-F1
#
_cell.length_a   1.000
_cell.length_b   1.000
_cell.length_c   1.000
_cell.angle_alpha   90.00
_cell.angle_beta   90.00
_cell.angle_gamma   90.00
#
_symmetry.space_group_name_H-M   'P 1'
#
loop_
_entity.id
_entity.type
_entity.pdbx_description
1 polymer ?
#
loop_
_entity_poly.entity_id
_entity_poly.type
_entity_poly.pdbx_seq_one_letter_code
_entity_poly.pdbx_strand_id
1 'polypeptide(L)'
;MNIIGPVAVGDVFLDIGCGIGNTAPKRCIGIEIRHELSQLGSQLIQRYSNVQPLLKDAKETGLSVRQPYFDACIVYLNSFLFANDIKLFVLSELCTLPRARIVVSTEKFCPRHRTPCRNAFCATWQLHQVTSGQVSWTIKPVSIYIYKRV
;
A
#
# COMPACT_ATOMS: atom_id res chain seq x y z
N MET A 1 -13.23 -3.72 -18.50
CA MET A 1 -12.01 -4.50 -18.25
C MET A 1 -11.66 -4.41 -16.77
N ASN A 2 -11.48 -5.54 -16.07
CA ASN A 2 -11.08 -5.55 -14.66
C ASN A 2 -9.57 -5.37 -14.54
N ILE A 3 -9.15 -4.15 -14.18
CA ILE A 3 -7.75 -3.71 -14.06
C ILE A 3 -6.98 -4.51 -13.00
N ILE A 4 -7.67 -4.96 -11.94
CA ILE A 4 -7.09 -5.57 -10.74
C ILE A 4 -7.41 -7.09 -10.67
N GLY A 5 -8.02 -7.66 -11.71
CA GLY A 5 -8.62 -9.01 -11.64
C GLY A 5 -9.85 -9.07 -10.71
N PRO A 6 -10.38 -10.26 -10.41
CA PRO A 6 -11.51 -10.39 -9.49
C PRO A 6 -11.07 -10.01 -8.06
N VAL A 7 -11.82 -9.11 -7.43
CA VAL A 7 -11.74 -8.83 -5.99
C VAL A 7 -12.82 -9.66 -5.31
N ALA A 8 -12.43 -10.55 -4.42
CA ALA A 8 -13.35 -11.45 -3.71
C ALA A 8 -13.86 -10.81 -2.43
N VAL A 9 -15.03 -11.23 -1.96
CA VAL A 9 -15.65 -10.74 -0.72
C VAL A 9 -14.74 -10.95 0.51
N GLY A 10 -13.85 -11.94 0.48
CA GLY A 10 -12.89 -12.23 1.55
C GLY A 10 -11.53 -11.55 1.41
N ASP A 11 -11.30 -10.73 0.37
CA ASP A 11 -10.02 -10.03 0.23
C ASP A 11 -9.87 -8.94 1.29
N VAL A 12 -8.68 -8.89 1.88
CA VAL A 12 -8.27 -7.84 2.81
C VAL A 12 -7.47 -6.80 2.03
N PHE A 13 -7.89 -5.54 2.15
CA PHE A 13 -7.21 -4.40 1.53
C PHE A 13 -6.35 -3.67 2.56
N LEU A 14 -5.09 -3.43 2.20
CA LEU A 14 -4.13 -2.70 3.00
C LEU A 14 -3.77 -1.39 2.29
N ASP A 15 -3.97 -0.27 2.96
CA ASP A 15 -3.63 1.07 2.48
C ASP A 15 -2.44 1.61 3.27
N ILE A 16 -1.29 1.73 2.62
CA ILE A 16 -0.05 2.25 3.20
C ILE A 16 0.15 3.69 2.74
N GLY A 17 0.23 4.60 3.71
CA GLY A 17 0.22 6.05 3.49
C GLY A 17 -1.21 6.59 3.41
N CYS A 18 -2.12 6.05 4.23
CA CYS A 18 -3.53 6.41 4.22
C CYS A 18 -3.82 7.80 4.84
N GLY A 19 -2.80 8.49 5.37
CA GLY A 19 -2.94 9.77 6.04
C GLY A 19 -3.86 9.68 7.25
N ILE A 20 -5.00 10.38 7.17
CA ILE A 20 -6.03 10.37 8.21
C ILE A 20 -7.13 9.31 7.99
N GLY A 21 -6.96 8.41 7.01
CA GLY A 21 -7.85 7.26 6.78
C GLY A 21 -9.03 7.49 5.83
N ASN A 22 -9.00 8.54 5.00
CA ASN A 22 -10.09 8.89 4.08
C ASN A 22 -10.36 7.84 3.00
N THR A 23 -9.37 7.01 2.68
CA THR A 23 -9.38 6.01 1.61
C THR A 23 -9.81 4.62 2.07
N ALA A 24 -10.11 4.43 3.37
CA ALA A 24 -10.40 3.13 3.94
C ALA A 24 -11.91 2.78 3.94
N PRO A 25 -12.40 1.89 3.05
CA PRO A 25 -13.72 1.27 3.22
C PRO A 25 -13.76 0.37 4.47
N LYS A 26 -14.96 -0.10 4.87
CA LYS A 26 -15.21 -0.89 6.10
C LYS A 26 -14.34 -2.15 6.33
N ARG A 27 -13.56 -2.61 5.34
CA ARG A 27 -12.63 -3.76 5.40
C ARG A 27 -11.22 -3.39 4.92
N CYS A 28 -10.80 -2.17 5.20
CA CYS A 28 -9.47 -1.66 4.86
C CYS A 28 -8.66 -1.43 6.14
N ILE A 29 -7.41 -1.88 6.10
CA ILE A 29 -6.43 -1.58 7.13
C ILE A 29 -5.61 -0.39 6.62
N GLY A 30 -5.65 0.73 7.33
CA GLY A 30 -4.87 1.91 6.99
C GLY A 30 -3.61 1.97 7.84
N ILE A 31 -2.44 2.18 7.22
CA ILE A 31 -1.16 2.37 7.90
C ILE A 31 -0.63 3.74 7.51
N GLU A 32 -0.22 4.51 8.51
CA GLU A 32 0.38 5.81 8.32
C GLU A 32 1.72 5.85 9.06
N ILE A 33 2.76 6.29 8.34
CA ILE A 33 4.15 6.25 8.80
C ILE A 33 4.52 7.55 9.51
N ARG A 34 3.85 8.65 9.18
CA ARG A 34 4.00 9.91 9.92
C ARG A 34 3.23 9.84 11.21
N HIS A 35 3.96 9.78 12.33
CA HIS A 35 3.40 9.67 13.67
C HIS A 35 2.27 10.69 13.94
N GLU A 36 2.48 11.96 13.59
CA GLU A 36 1.49 13.04 13.78
C GLU A 36 0.18 12.80 13.02
N LEU A 37 0.25 12.30 11.78
CA LEU A 37 -0.93 11.98 10.97
C LEU A 37 -1.61 10.71 11.44
N SER A 38 -0.83 9.72 11.87
CA SER A 38 -1.33 8.48 12.47
C SER A 38 -2.10 8.76 13.77
N GLN A 39 -1.58 9.64 14.63
CA GLN A 39 -2.28 10.10 15.84
C GLN A 39 -3.56 10.86 15.51
N LEU A 40 -3.48 11.86 14.61
CA LEU A 40 -4.64 12.64 14.21
C LEU A 40 -5.72 11.76 13.57
N GLY A 41 -5.34 10.87 12.66
CA GLY A 41 -6.25 9.91 12.05
C GLY A 41 -6.91 9.01 13.08
N SER A 42 -6.14 8.52 14.07
CA SER A 42 -6.68 7.70 15.17
C SER A 42 -7.72 8.46 15.98
N GLN A 43 -7.47 9.73 16.31
CA GLN A 43 -8.42 10.60 17.01
C GLN A 43 -9.70 10.83 16.19
N LEU A 44 -9.57 11.09 14.89
CA LEU A 44 -10.71 11.29 13.99
C LEU A 44 -11.55 10.02 13.84
N ILE A 45 -10.92 8.86 13.66
CA ILE A 45 -11.58 7.56 13.59
C ILE A 45 -12.36 7.25 14.87
N GLN A 46 -11.73 7.43 16.05
CA GLN A 46 -12.38 7.23 17.34
C GLN A 46 -13.61 8.14 17.51
N ARG A 47 -13.54 9.35 16.96
CA ARG A 47 -14.62 10.35 17.08
C ARG A 47 -15.78 10.12 16.10
N TYR A 48 -15.52 9.54 14.93
CA TYR A 48 -16.48 9.56 13.81
C TYR A 48 -16.84 8.19 13.22
N SER A 49 -16.28 7.07 13.70
CA SER A 49 -16.51 5.75 13.07
C SER A 49 -16.78 4.60 14.05
N ASN A 50 -17.75 3.75 13.68
CA ASN A 50 -18.06 2.47 14.36
C ASN A 50 -17.17 1.30 13.88
N VAL A 51 -16.15 1.57 13.06
CA VAL A 51 -15.22 0.59 12.49
C VAL A 51 -13.83 1.20 12.58
N GLN A 52 -12.85 0.46 13.10
CA GLN A 52 -11.51 0.98 13.34
C GLN A 52 -10.55 0.63 12.19
N PRO A 53 -10.16 1.57 11.31
CA PRO A 53 -8.89 1.47 10.62
C PRO A 53 -7.78 1.41 11.67
N LEU A 54 -6.98 0.35 11.62
CA LEU A 54 -5.89 0.15 12.58
C LEU A 54 -4.68 0.98 12.15
N LEU A 55 -4.72 2.29 12.41
CA LEU A 55 -3.62 3.22 12.14
C LEU A 55 -2.47 2.94 13.11
N LYS A 56 -1.34 2.49 12.57
CA LYS A 56 -0.10 2.29 13.32
C LYS A 56 1.09 2.69 12.46
N ASP A 57 2.20 3.02 13.11
CA ASP A 57 3.47 3.26 12.43
C ASP A 57 3.92 1.97 11.73
N ALA A 58 4.17 2.02 10.42
CA ALA A 58 4.62 0.87 9.65
C ALA A 58 5.85 0.18 10.27
N LYS A 59 6.78 0.94 10.87
CA LYS A 59 7.99 0.39 11.49
C LYS A 59 7.69 -0.53 12.68
N GLU A 60 6.55 -0.34 13.36
CA GLU A 60 6.17 -1.11 14.54
C GLU A 60 5.18 -2.24 14.23
N THR A 61 4.58 -2.23 13.03
CA THR A 61 3.46 -3.12 12.70
C THR A 61 3.86 -4.54 12.34
N GLY A 62 5.02 -4.76 11.70
CA GLY A 62 5.39 -6.08 11.17
C GLY A 62 4.33 -6.61 10.20
N LEU A 63 4.17 -5.96 9.04
CA LEU A 63 3.11 -6.20 8.05
C LEU A 63 3.06 -7.67 7.63
N SER A 64 4.23 -8.26 7.45
CA SER A 64 4.40 -9.62 6.94
C SER A 64 4.16 -10.72 7.96
N VAL A 65 4.03 -10.40 9.25
CA VAL A 65 3.97 -11.39 10.34
C VAL A 65 2.81 -11.18 11.32
N ARG A 66 2.22 -9.98 11.40
CA ARG A 66 1.14 -9.70 12.35
C ARG A 66 -0.20 -9.57 11.66
N GLN A 67 -1.23 -10.19 12.25
CA GLN A 67 -2.61 -9.90 11.87
C GLN A 67 -3.03 -8.49 12.34
N PRO A 68 -3.93 -7.81 11.60
CA PRO A 68 -4.61 -8.29 10.38
C PRO A 68 -3.81 -8.08 9.09
N TYR A 69 -2.62 -7.47 9.15
CA TYR A 69 -1.81 -7.10 7.97
C TYR A 69 -1.35 -8.31 7.15
N PHE A 70 -0.98 -9.40 7.84
CA PHE A 70 -0.60 -10.68 7.27
C PHE A 70 -1.63 -11.20 6.24
N ASP A 71 -2.90 -10.89 6.45
CA ASP A 71 -4.01 -11.35 5.62
C ASP A 71 -4.27 -10.50 4.38
N ALA A 72 -3.53 -9.39 4.20
CA ALA A 72 -3.69 -8.48 3.08
C ALA A 72 -3.47 -9.19 1.74
N CYS A 73 -4.50 -9.19 0.90
CA CYS A 73 -4.46 -9.72 -0.46
C CYS A 73 -4.07 -8.64 -1.47
N ILE A 74 -4.50 -7.40 -1.21
CA ILE A 74 -4.35 -6.25 -2.12
C ILE A 74 -3.76 -5.10 -1.31
N VAL A 75 -2.65 -4.55 -1.79
CA VAL A 75 -1.99 -3.41 -1.14
C VAL A 75 -2.04 -2.20 -2.04
N TYR A 76 -2.49 -1.07 -1.51
CA TYR A 76 -2.29 0.25 -2.10
C TYR A 76 -1.22 1.00 -1.34
N LEU A 77 -0.33 1.66 -2.06
CA LEU A 77 0.82 2.37 -1.50
C LEU A 77 0.97 3.72 -2.17
N ASN A 78 0.65 4.77 -1.42
CA ASN A 78 0.98 6.13 -1.82
C ASN A 78 2.26 6.61 -1.12
N SER A 79 3.42 6.29 -1.69
CA SER A 79 4.72 6.56 -1.08
C SER A 79 5.33 7.91 -1.45
N PHE A 80 4.61 8.80 -2.14
CA PHE A 80 5.16 10.03 -2.72
C PHE A 80 5.96 10.89 -1.72
N LEU A 81 5.47 11.01 -0.48
CA LEU A 81 6.10 11.79 0.60
C LEU A 81 6.94 10.95 1.56
N PHE A 82 7.13 9.66 1.29
CA PHE A 82 7.92 8.80 2.19
C PHE A 82 9.41 9.10 2.04
N ALA A 83 10.14 9.07 3.16
CA ALA A 83 11.59 9.08 3.14
C ALA A 83 12.16 7.77 2.54
N ASN A 84 13.39 7.79 2.06
CA ASN A 84 13.97 6.65 1.33
C ASN A 84 14.13 5.39 2.21
N ASP A 85 14.50 5.53 3.48
CA ASP A 85 14.59 4.43 4.44
C ASP A 85 13.23 3.74 4.62
N ILE A 86 12.17 4.53 4.68
CA ILE A 86 10.79 4.06 4.76
C ILE A 86 10.40 3.28 3.52
N LYS A 87 10.68 3.83 2.33
CA LYS A 87 10.39 3.15 1.06
C LYS A 87 11.07 1.78 1.00
N LEU A 88 12.33 1.70 1.41
CA LEU A 88 13.07 0.43 1.44
C LEU A 88 12.46 -0.57 2.44
N PHE A 89 12.08 -0.11 3.63
CA PHE A 89 11.39 -0.94 4.62
C PHE A 89 10.07 -1.49 4.09
N VAL A 90 9.20 -0.63 3.55
CA VAL A 90 7.91 -1.05 2.98
C VAL A 90 8.12 -2.02 1.83
N LEU A 91 9.10 -1.78 0.96
CA LEU A 91 9.42 -2.71 -0.12
C LEU A 91 9.85 -4.09 0.38
N SER A 92 10.66 -4.15 1.44
CA SER A 92 11.05 -5.40 2.08
C SER A 92 9.81 -6.15 2.60
N GLU A 93 8.93 -5.46 3.31
CA GLU A 93 7.69 -6.06 3.85
C GLU A 93 6.75 -6.54 2.74
N LEU A 94 6.62 -5.79 1.64
CA LEU A 94 5.82 -6.23 0.50
C LEU A 94 6.35 -7.54 -0.12
N CYS A 95 7.66 -7.75 -0.12
CA CYS A 95 8.25 -8.98 -0.66
C CYS A 95 7.93 -10.21 0.21
N THR A 96 7.76 -10.01 1.52
CA THR A 96 7.52 -11.09 2.50
C THR A 96 6.04 -11.28 2.83
N LEU A 97 5.17 -10.34 2.46
CA LEU A 97 3.73 -10.40 2.72
C LEU A 97 3.10 -11.62 2.02
N PRO A 98 2.63 -12.65 2.75
CA PRO A 98 2.45 -13.98 2.15
C PRO A 98 1.21 -14.09 1.26
N ARG A 99 0.14 -13.36 1.59
CA ARG A 99 -1.15 -13.43 0.87
C ARG A 99 -1.31 -12.36 -0.19
N ALA A 100 -0.41 -11.39 -0.23
CA ALA A 100 -0.51 -10.26 -1.14
C ALA A 100 -0.27 -10.72 -2.58
N ARG A 101 -1.30 -10.57 -3.42
CA ARG A 101 -1.27 -10.93 -4.84
C ARG A 101 -1.13 -9.71 -5.74
N ILE A 102 -1.47 -8.53 -5.22
CA ILE A 102 -1.48 -7.27 -5.98
C ILE A 102 -0.92 -6.13 -5.14
N VAL A 103 -0.06 -5.33 -5.76
CA VAL A 103 0.41 -4.04 -5.24
C VAL A 103 0.06 -2.95 -6.23
N VAL A 104 -0.60 -1.91 -5.75
CA VAL A 104 -0.91 -0.68 -6.49
C VAL A 104 -0.07 0.44 -5.88
N SER A 105 0.74 1.12 -6.68
CA SER A 105 1.62 2.19 -6.18
C SER A 105 1.54 3.45 -7.04
N THR A 106 1.68 4.61 -6.41
CA THR A 106 1.84 5.90 -7.09
C THR A 106 3.27 6.15 -7.60
N GLU A 107 4.21 5.26 -7.28
CA GLU A 107 5.61 5.33 -7.74
C GLU A 107 6.04 4.06 -8.47
N LYS A 108 6.99 4.21 -9.40
CA LYS A 108 7.58 3.09 -10.11
C LYS A 108 8.71 2.48 -9.27
N PHE A 109 8.59 1.21 -8.94
CA PHE A 109 9.68 0.46 -8.31
C PHE A 109 10.62 -0.10 -9.38
N CYS A 110 11.91 -0.12 -9.04
CA CYS A 110 12.99 -0.45 -9.97
C CYS A 110 12.86 0.32 -11.31
N PRO A 111 12.94 1.66 -11.31
CA PRO A 111 12.75 2.46 -12.52
C PRO A 111 13.76 2.12 -13.63
N ARG A 112 14.94 1.60 -13.26
CA ARG A 112 16.01 1.17 -14.16
C ARG A 112 16.10 -0.36 -14.28
N HIS A 113 14.95 -1.04 -14.38
CA HIS A 113 14.92 -2.49 -14.55
C HIS A 113 15.74 -2.93 -15.79
N ARG A 114 16.58 -3.96 -15.62
CA ARG A 114 17.41 -4.57 -16.66
C ARG A 114 17.46 -6.08 -16.42
N THR A 115 17.60 -6.88 -17.47
CA THR A 115 17.76 -8.34 -17.37
C THR A 115 19.26 -8.69 -17.39
N PRO A 116 19.79 -9.41 -16.40
CA PRO A 116 19.13 -9.90 -15.18
C PRO A 116 18.94 -8.80 -14.12
N CYS A 117 17.79 -8.81 -13.43
CA CYS A 117 17.50 -7.88 -12.34
C CYS A 117 17.76 -8.57 -10.99
N ARG A 118 18.55 -7.93 -10.12
CA ARG A 118 18.86 -8.45 -8.76
C ARG A 118 18.01 -7.81 -7.67
N ASN A 119 17.03 -6.97 -8.03
CA ASN A 119 16.17 -6.32 -7.05
C ASN A 119 15.16 -7.35 -6.51
N ALA A 120 15.14 -7.56 -5.20
CA ALA A 120 14.23 -8.50 -4.54
C ALA A 120 12.75 -8.25 -4.89
N PHE A 121 12.36 -6.98 -5.00
CA PHE A 121 11.00 -6.62 -5.41
C PHE A 121 10.68 -7.16 -6.81
N CYS A 122 11.59 -7.06 -7.77
CA CYS A 122 11.37 -7.59 -9.11
C CYS A 122 11.41 -9.13 -9.19
N ALA A 123 11.95 -9.81 -8.19
CA ALA A 123 11.88 -11.27 -8.08
C ALA A 123 10.48 -11.72 -7.59
N THR A 124 9.82 -10.92 -6.76
CA THR A 124 8.49 -11.22 -6.21
C THR A 124 7.36 -10.63 -7.04
N TRP A 125 7.58 -9.48 -7.69
CA TRP A 125 6.53 -8.65 -8.28
C TRP A 125 6.85 -8.28 -9.73
N GLN A 126 5.89 -8.53 -10.62
CA GLN A 126 5.93 -8.14 -12.01
C GLN A 126 5.01 -6.95 -12.26
N LEU A 127 5.53 -5.91 -12.93
CA LEU A 127 4.71 -4.79 -13.40
C LEU A 127 3.72 -5.31 -14.45
N HIS A 128 2.43 -5.26 -14.13
CA HIS A 128 1.36 -5.77 -14.98
C HIS A 128 0.73 -4.67 -15.83
N GLN A 129 0.48 -3.50 -15.23
CA GLN A 129 -0.20 -2.41 -15.91
C GLN A 129 0.24 -1.06 -15.33
N VAL A 130 0.23 -0.03 -16.18
CA VAL A 130 0.31 1.37 -15.77
C VAL A 130 -0.99 2.04 -16.19
N THR A 131 -1.62 2.77 -15.28
CA THR A 131 -2.79 3.60 -15.54
C THR A 131 -2.54 5.02 -15.03
N SER A 132 -3.45 5.95 -15.32
CA SER A 132 -3.39 7.32 -14.81
C SER A 132 -4.55 7.57 -13.85
N GLY A 133 -4.29 8.27 -12.74
CA GLY A 133 -5.32 8.69 -11.78
C GLY A 133 -5.23 10.16 -11.43
N GLN A 134 -6.34 10.73 -10.96
CA GLN A 134 -6.40 12.08 -10.44
C GLN A 134 -6.09 12.07 -8.93
N VAL A 135 -5.40 13.10 -8.46
CA VAL A 135 -5.02 13.29 -7.05
C VAL A 135 -5.20 14.74 -6.65
N SER A 136 -5.32 15.03 -5.35
CA SER A 136 -5.69 16.36 -4.86
C SER A 136 -4.60 17.42 -4.98
N TRP A 137 -3.34 17.04 -5.20
CA TRP A 137 -2.19 17.96 -5.16
C TRP A 137 -1.61 18.32 -6.54
N THR A 138 -2.19 17.84 -7.63
CA THR A 138 -1.76 18.21 -9.00
C THR A 138 -2.92 18.10 -9.99
N ILE A 139 -2.94 19.01 -10.97
CA ILE A 139 -3.89 18.98 -12.09
C ILE A 139 -3.54 17.86 -13.09
N LYS A 140 -2.24 17.52 -13.19
CA LYS A 140 -1.77 16.47 -14.09
C LYS A 140 -2.07 15.11 -13.47
N PRO A 141 -2.69 14.18 -14.21
CA PRO A 141 -2.85 12.81 -13.75
C PRO A 141 -1.51 12.21 -13.34
N VAL A 142 -1.50 11.48 -12.23
CA VAL A 142 -0.32 10.72 -11.78
C VAL A 142 -0.36 9.30 -12.33
N SER A 143 0.81 8.76 -12.63
CA SER A 143 0.92 7.35 -13.01
C SER A 143 0.66 6.46 -11.79
N ILE A 144 -0.18 5.45 -11.98
CA ILE A 144 -0.45 4.39 -11.01
C ILE A 144 0.07 3.09 -11.60
N TYR A 145 0.95 2.44 -10.86
CA TYR A 145 1.64 1.22 -11.24
C TYR A 145 1.01 0.03 -10.52
N ILE A 146 0.59 -0.97 -11.30
CA ILE A 146 -0.07 -2.17 -10.77
C ILE A 146 0.87 -3.34 -10.99
N TYR A 147 1.27 -3.97 -9.90
CA TYR A 147 2.12 -5.14 -9.87
C TYR A 147 1.32 -6.36 -9.45
N LYS A 148 1.62 -7.50 -10.07
CA LYS A 148 1.12 -8.82 -9.67
C LYS A 148 2.28 -9.65 -9.14
N ARG A 149 2.00 -10.48 -8.14
CA ARG A 149 2.99 -11.43 -7.64
C ARG A 149 3.34 -12.44 -8.75
N VAL A 150 4.63 -12.75 -8.89
CA VAL A 150 5.16 -13.78 -9.81
C VAL A 150 4.85 -15.17 -9.27
#